data_AF-A0A7G8EKK3-F1
#
_entry.id   AF-A0A7G8EKK3-F1
#
_cell.length_a   1.000
_cell.length_b   1.000
_cell.length_c   1.000
_cell.angle_alpha   90.00
_cell.angle_beta   90.00
_cell.angle_gamma   90.00
#
_symmetry.space_group_name_H-M   'P 1'
#
loop_
_entity.id
_entity.type
_entity.pdbx_description
1 polymer ?
#
loop_
_entity_poly.entity_id
_entity_poly.type
_entity_poly.pdbx_seq_one_letter_code
_entity_poly.pdbx_strand_id
1 'polypeptide(L)' 'MSAPSSAEFLTPGSLELRSVELRLQRCPGALLPQVLAALALHGRPLRWAITGVCGDGLTLEAVVIGPSGRP' A
#
# COMPACT_ATOMS: atom_id res chain seq x y z
N MET A 1 31.18 38.51 6.99
CA MET A 1 30.41 37.58 6.14
C MET A 1 30.00 36.41 7.00
N SER A 2 28.71 36.27 7.32
CA SER A 2 28.13 35.02 7.85
C SER A 2 26.69 34.95 7.35
N ALA A 3 26.42 34.03 6.42
CA ALA A 3 25.06 33.71 6.01
C ALA A 3 24.45 32.75 7.05
N PRO A 4 23.14 32.86 7.36
CA PRO A 4 22.49 31.92 8.24
C PRO A 4 22.44 30.53 7.59
N SER A 5 22.75 29.53 8.42
CA SER A 5 22.70 28.09 8.14
C SER A 5 21.40 27.74 7.43
N SER A 6 21.53 27.21 6.20
CA SER A 6 20.41 26.72 5.40
C SER A 6 19.57 25.76 6.22
N ALA A 7 18.29 26.09 6.31
CA ALA A 7 17.27 25.32 6.98
C ALA A 7 17.43 23.82 6.68
N GLU A 8 17.48 23.03 7.75
CA GLU A 8 17.14 21.61 7.71
C GLU A 8 15.73 21.53 7.11
N PHE A 9 15.66 21.35 5.80
CA PHE A 9 14.47 20.84 5.16
C PHE A 9 14.23 19.50 5.81
N LEU A 10 13.25 19.45 6.72
CA LEU A 10 12.61 18.21 7.15
C LEU A 10 12.26 17.46 5.88
N THR A 11 13.08 16.49 5.49
CA THR A 11 12.81 15.67 4.31
C THR A 11 11.44 15.06 4.58
N PRO A 12 10.40 15.38 3.77
CA PRO A 12 9.11 14.72 3.92
C PRO A 12 9.39 13.22 3.92
N GLY A 13 8.84 12.51 4.91
CA GLY A 13 9.08 11.08 5.10
C GLY A 13 9.04 10.39 3.74
N SER A 14 10.15 9.80 3.35
CA SER A 14 10.31 9.32 1.98
C SER A 14 9.21 8.28 1.72
N LEU A 15 8.65 8.25 0.51
CA LEU A 15 7.58 7.34 0.14
C LEU A 15 8.14 6.27 -0.80
N GLU A 16 7.71 5.04 -0.60
CA GLU A 16 8.14 3.89 -1.41
C GLU A 16 6.94 3.23 -2.09
N LEU A 17 7.14 2.85 -3.35
CA LEU A 17 6.23 1.99 -4.09
C LEU A 17 6.62 0.54 -3.86
N ARG A 18 5.65 -0.27 -3.42
CA ARG A 18 5.88 -1.70 -3.16
C ARG A 18 4.85 -2.54 -3.91
N SER A 19 5.33 -3.56 -4.60
CA SER A 19 4.49 -4.61 -5.15
C SER A 19 4.11 -5.60 -4.05
N VAL A 20 2.84 -5.93 -3.93
CA VAL A 20 2.32 -6.90 -2.96
C VAL A 20 1.45 -7.92 -3.67
N GLU A 21 1.65 -9.19 -3.34
CA GLU A 21 0.73 -10.28 -3.65
C GLU A 21 0.07 -10.70 -2.35
N LEU A 22 -1.26 -10.83 -2.34
CA LEU A 22 -2.00 -11.26 -1.16
C LEU A 22 -3.14 -12.18 -1.51
N ARG A 23 -3.44 -13.10 -0.59
CA ARG A 23 -4.60 -13.99 -0.64
C ARG A 23 -5.65 -13.48 0.32
N LEU A 24 -6.85 -13.26 -0.18
CA LEU A 24 -8.00 -12.78 0.57
C LEU A 24 -9.08 -13.85 0.57
N GLN A 25 -9.71 -14.11 1.73
CA GLN A 25 -10.96 -14.87 1.78
C GLN A 25 -12.12 -13.88 1.66
N ARG A 26 -13.05 -14.15 0.74
CA ARG A 26 -14.25 -13.34 0.54
C ARG A 26 -15.22 -13.57 1.68
N CYS A 27 -15.63 -12.49 2.33
CA CYS A 27 -16.71 -12.49 3.30
C CYS A 27 -18.02 -12.02 2.64
N PRO A 28 -19.18 -12.31 3.24
CA PRO A 28 -20.45 -11.73 2.81
C PRO A 28 -20.40 -10.20 2.71
N GLY A 29 -21.05 -9.63 1.71
CA GLY A 29 -21.11 -8.18 1.47
C GLY A 29 -20.32 -7.74 0.23
N ALA A 30 -20.13 -6.42 0.10
CA ALA A 30 -19.46 -5.84 -1.07
C ALA A 30 -17.96 -6.19 -1.08
N LEU A 31 -17.45 -6.60 -2.24
CA LEU A 31 -16.06 -7.04 -2.38
C LEU A 31 -15.06 -5.89 -2.32
N LEU A 32 -15.36 -4.76 -2.95
CA LEU A 32 -14.43 -3.63 -3.05
C LEU A 32 -13.94 -3.13 -1.68
N PRO A 33 -14.81 -2.87 -0.68
CA PRO A 33 -14.36 -2.50 0.66
C PRO A 33 -13.45 -3.53 1.33
N GLN A 34 -13.70 -4.83 1.11
CA GLN A 34 -12.88 -5.91 1.68
C GLN A 34 -11.47 -5.91 1.06
N VAL A 35 -11.38 -5.75 -0.25
CA VAL A 35 -10.10 -5.65 -0.97
C VAL A 35 -9.32 -4.42 -0.51
N LEU A 36 -9.97 -3.26 -0.44
CA LEU A 36 -9.32 -2.01 0.00
C LEU A 36 -8.86 -2.10 1.45
N ALA A 37 -9.65 -2.71 2.35
CA ALA A 37 -9.25 -2.91 3.75
C ALA A 37 -8.04 -3.84 3.87
N ALA A 38 -7.99 -4.93 3.09
CA ALA A 38 -6.83 -5.83 3.07
C ALA A 38 -5.57 -5.11 2.54
N LEU A 39 -5.69 -4.35 1.46
CA LEU A 39 -4.57 -3.59 0.88
C LEU A 39 -4.08 -2.46 1.80
N ALA A 40 -4.98 -1.83 2.55
CA ALA A 40 -4.65 -0.75 3.48
C ALA A 40 -3.66 -1.17 4.58
N LEU A 41 -3.60 -2.46 4.92
CA LEU A 41 -2.61 -3.01 5.85
C LEU A 41 -1.17 -2.93 5.32
N HIS A 42 -1.00 -2.86 4.01
CA HIS A 42 0.31 -2.80 3.35
C HIS A 42 0.71 -1.38 2.91
N GLY A 43 -0.27 -0.47 2.82
CA GLY A 43 -0.10 0.91 2.37
C GLY A 43 -1.33 1.42 1.62
N ARG A 44 -1.23 2.60 1.03
CA ARG A 44 -2.31 3.13 0.19
C ARG A 44 -2.25 2.46 -1.19
N PRO A 45 -3.28 1.72 -1.63
CA PRO A 45 -3.27 1.10 -2.96
C PRO A 45 -3.35 2.16 -4.06
N LEU A 46 -2.50 2.01 -5.07
CA LEU A 46 -2.50 2.83 -6.29
C LEU A 46 -3.14 2.10 -7.47
N ARG A 47 -2.79 0.82 -7.63
CA ARG A 47 -3.42 -0.11 -8.56
C ARG A 47 -3.50 -1.49 -7.93
N TRP A 48 -4.49 -2.26 -8.32
CA TRP A 48 -4.61 -3.66 -7.93
C TRP A 48 -5.47 -4.40 -8.95
N ALA A 49 -5.32 -5.72 -8.99
CA ALA A 49 -6.13 -6.61 -9.80
C ALA A 49 -6.35 -7.94 -9.05
N ILE A 50 -7.51 -8.55 -9.26
CA ILE A 50 -7.74 -9.95 -8.91
C ILE A 50 -7.07 -10.79 -9.99
N THR A 51 -6.07 -11.58 -9.61
CA THR A 51 -5.29 -12.42 -10.53
C THR A 51 -5.65 -13.90 -10.44
N GLY A 52 -6.40 -14.30 -9.41
CA GLY A 52 -6.89 -15.67 -9.27
C GLY A 52 -8.12 -15.78 -8.37
N VAL A 53 -8.95 -16.79 -8.63
CA VAL A 53 -10.15 -17.12 -7.86
C VAL A 53 -10.20 -18.62 -7.63
N CYS A 54 -10.41 -19.05 -6.38
CA CYS A 54 -10.56 -20.45 -5.99
C CYS A 54 -11.61 -20.56 -4.86
N GLY A 55 -12.83 -20.98 -5.20
CA GLY A 55 -13.97 -20.94 -4.28
C GLY A 55 -14.22 -19.50 -3.83
N ASP A 56 -14.25 -19.28 -2.51
CA ASP A 56 -14.32 -17.94 -1.92
C ASP A 56 -12.95 -17.27 -1.72
N GLY A 57 -11.85 -17.93 -2.11
CA GLY A 57 -10.51 -17.35 -2.07
C GLY A 57 -10.17 -16.53 -3.31
N LEU A 58 -9.54 -15.38 -3.09
CA LEU A 58 -9.06 -14.46 -4.13
C LEU A 58 -7.54 -14.28 -4.00
N THR A 59 -6.84 -14.23 -5.13
CA THR A 59 -5.45 -13.77 -5.20
C THR A 59 -5.45 -12.37 -5.82
N LEU A 60 -4.73 -11.45 -5.19
CA LEU A 60 -4.63 -10.06 -5.59
C LEU A 60 -3.17 -9.69 -5.79
N GLU A 61 -2.87 -9.01 -6.89
CA GLU A 61 -1.61 -8.29 -7.09
C GLU A 61 -1.88 -6.80 -7.01
N ALA A 62 -1.04 -6.07 -6.29
CA ALA A 62 -1.20 -4.62 -6.12
C ALA A 62 0.13 -3.90 -6.06
N VAL A 63 0.07 -2.60 -6.38
CA VAL A 63 1.12 -1.65 -6.03
C VAL A 63 0.55 -0.70 -4.99
N VAL A 64 1.23 -0.62 -3.85
CA VAL A 64 0.89 0.26 -2.74
C VAL A 64 1.99 1.30 -2.55
N ILE A 65 1.60 2.47 -2.04
CA ILE A 65 2.53 3.51 -1.59
C ILE A 65 2.47 3.63 -0.07
N GLY A 66 3.62 3.71 0.58
CA GLY A 66 3.75 3.87 2.02
C GLY A 66 5.06 4.55 2.40
N PRO A 67 5.26 4.87 3.70
CA PRO A 67 6.52 5.42 4.16
C PRO A 67 7.67 4.45 3.88
N SER A 68 8.80 4.98 3.41
CA SER A 68 10.05 4.28 3.25
C SER A 68 10.75 4.21 4.61
N GLY A 69 10.96 3.00 5.08
CA GLY A 69 11.42 2.73 6.43
C GLY A 69 11.10 1.30 6.83
N ARG A 70 12.14 0.51 7.03
CA ARG A 70 12.05 -0.82 7.65
C ARG A 70 11.51 -0.65 9.09
N PRO A 71 10.64 -1.55 9.59
CA PRO A 71 10.33 -1.59 11.02
C PRO A 71 11.59 -1.76 11.87
#